data_AF-A0A3B8WIW7-F1
#
_entry.id   AF-A0A3B8WIW7-F1
#
_cell.length_a   1.000
_cell.length_b   1.000
_cell.length_c   1.000
_cell.angle_alpha   90.00
_cell.angle_beta   90.00
_cell.angle_gamma   90.00
#
_symmetry.space_group_name_H-M   'P 1'
#
loop_
_entity.id
_entity.type
_entity.pdbx_description
1 polymer ?
#
loop_
_entity_poly.entity_id
_entity_poly.type
_entity_poly.pdbx_seq_one_letter_code
_entity_poly.pdbx_strand_id
1 'polypeptide(L)' 'LLREVFQDWEARVARVLEEARQAGEISGHTEPEQMAKFFWIGWEGAVLRAKLEQSPQPLDQFAEGFMALVRSC' A
#
# COMPACT_ATOMS: atom_id res chain seq x y z
N LEU A 1 20.32 -7.20 0.38
CA LEU A 1 19.40 -8.36 0.30
C LEU A 1 17.98 -8.00 0.70
N LEU A 2 17.55 -8.09 1.97
CA LEU A 2 16.14 -7.81 2.33
C LEU A 2 15.71 -6.35 2.08
N ARG A 3 16.60 -5.39 2.36
CA ARG A 3 16.35 -3.96 2.07
C ARG A 3 16.09 -3.70 0.59
N GLU A 4 16.85 -4.36 -0.29
CA GLU A 4 16.70 -4.20 -1.75
C GLU A 4 15.39 -4.82 -2.24
N VAL A 5 14.95 -5.92 -1.62
CA VAL A 5 13.64 -6.52 -1.90
C VAL A 5 12.51 -5.56 -1.52
N PHE A 6 12.57 -4.94 -0.34
CA PHE A 6 11.58 -3.94 0.05
C PHE A 6 11.58 -2.73 -0.89
N GLN A 7 12.76 -2.25 -1.29
CA GLN A 7 12.87 -1.15 -2.26
C GLN A 7 12.27 -1.51 -3.62
N ASP A 8 12.49 -2.72 -4.13
CA ASP A 8 11.88 -3.19 -5.37
C ASP A 8 10.34 -3.25 -5.26
N TRP A 9 9.84 -3.74 -4.13
CA TRP A 9 8.40 -3.81 -3.89
C TRP A 9 7.76 -2.43 -3.74
N GLU A 10 8.39 -1.51 -3.02
CA GLU A 10 7.98 -0.11 -2.93
C GLU A 10 7.96 0.54 -4.32
N ALA A 11 9.00 0.35 -5.12
CA ALA A 11 9.07 0.91 -6.47
C ALA A 11 7.94 0.40 -7.38
N ARG A 12 7.60 -0.89 -7.29
CA ARG A 12 6.49 -1.48 -8.07
C ARG A 12 5.14 -0.88 -7.67
N VAL A 13 4.89 -0.71 -6.37
CA VAL A 13 3.65 -0.10 -5.87
C VAL A 13 3.59 1.37 -6.27
N ALA A 14 4.69 2.11 -6.11
CA ALA A 14 4.78 3.52 -6.52
C ALA A 14 4.48 3.71 -8.01
N ARG A 15 4.99 2.82 -8.87
CA ARG A 15 4.70 2.87 -10.31
C ARG A 15 3.20 2.72 -10.60
N VAL A 16 2.53 1.76 -9.97
CA VAL A 16 1.09 1.55 -10.18
C VAL A 16 0.26 2.72 -9.64
N LEU A 17 0.66 3.30 -8.51
CA LEU A 17 0.02 4.49 -7.97
C LEU A 17 0.21 5.70 -8.89
N GLU A 18 1.39 5.87 -9.49
CA GLU A 18 1.63 6.92 -10.48
C GLU A 18 0.79 6.73 -11.74
N GLU A 19 0.67 5.50 -12.25
CA GLU A 19 -0.21 5.17 -13.38
C GLU A 19 -1.68 5.53 -13.07
N ALA A 20 -2.17 5.15 -11.89
CA ALA A 20 -3.52 5.50 -11.43
C ALA A 20 -3.71 7.01 -11.27
N ARG A 21 -2.68 7.73 -10.79
CA ARG A 21 -2.70 9.19 -10.66
C ARG A 21 -2.79 9.87 -12.02
N GLN A 22 -2.01 9.41 -13.00
CA GLN A 22 -2.04 9.90 -14.37
C GLN A 22 -3.38 9.61 -15.07
N ALA A 23 -4.01 8.49 -14.74
CA ALA A 23 -5.35 8.13 -15.22
C ALA A 23 -6.48 8.90 -14.50
N GLY A 24 -6.20 9.64 -13.44
CA GLY A 24 -7.20 10.35 -12.63
C GLY A 24 -8.07 9.43 -11.76
N GLU A 25 -7.63 8.19 -11.53
CA GLU A 25 -8.33 7.21 -10.68
C GLU A 25 -8.13 7.49 -9.18
N ILE A 26 -7.06 8.22 -8.86
CA ILE A 26 -6.71 8.66 -7.51
C ILE A 26 -6.34 10.15 -7.54
N SER A 27 -6.15 10.75 -6.37
CA SER A 27 -5.87 12.18 -6.27
C SER A 27 -4.61 12.60 -7.00
N GLY A 28 -4.69 13.72 -7.73
CA GLY A 28 -3.52 14.36 -8.34
C GLY A 28 -2.47 14.80 -7.33
N HIS A 29 -2.85 14.97 -6.06
CA HIS A 29 -1.97 15.32 -4.93
C HIS A 29 -1.36 14.10 -4.23
N THR A 30 -1.70 12.88 -4.65
CA THR A 30 -1.04 11.68 -4.12
C THR A 30 0.43 11.69 -4.49
N GLU A 31 1.28 11.45 -3.49
CA GLU A 31 2.73 11.26 -3.63
C GLU A 31 3.03 9.74 -3.70
N PRO A 32 3.20 9.14 -4.89
CA PRO A 32 3.18 7.68 -5.06
C PRO A 32 4.28 6.96 -4.29
N GLU A 33 5.48 7.55 -4.23
CA GLU A 33 6.60 6.98 -3.48
C GLU A 33 6.35 6.96 -1.96
N GLN A 34 5.75 8.03 -1.43
CA GLN A 34 5.44 8.11 0.00
C GLN A 34 4.33 7.11 0.34
N MET A 35 3.33 7.01 -0.52
CA MET A 35 2.20 6.11 -0.33
C MET A 35 2.60 4.62 -0.48
N ALA A 36 3.56 4.30 -1.34
CA ALA A 36 4.10 2.94 -1.46
C ALA A 36 4.86 2.49 -0.20
N LYS A 37 5.64 3.39 0.42
CA LYS A 37 6.29 3.13 1.71
C LYS A 37 5.27 2.93 2.82
N PHE A 38 4.28 3.82 2.87
CA PHE A 38 3.17 3.73 3.83
C PHE A 38 2.41 2.40 3.69
N PHE A 39 2.16 1.96 2.45
CA PHE A 39 1.55 0.67 2.15
C PHE A 39 2.30 -0.48 2.81
N TRP A 40 3.61 -0.61 2.58
CA TRP A 40 4.38 -1.73 3.10
C TRP A 40 4.52 -1.70 4.63
N ILE A 41 4.70 -0.52 5.23
CA ILE A 41 4.72 -0.37 6.69
C ILE A 41 3.42 -0.89 7.32
N GLY A 42 2.27 -0.54 6.74
CA GLY A 42 0.97 -0.99 7.24
C GLY A 42 0.66 -2.45 6.91
N TRP A 43 1.02 -2.90 5.71
CA TRP A 43 0.78 -4.27 5.23
C TRP A 43 1.52 -5.30 6.08
N GLU A 44 2.75 -5.01 6.52
CA GLU A 44 3.49 -5.88 7.44
C GLU A 44 2.75 -6.09 8.77
N GLY A 45 2.17 -5.03 9.33
CA GLY A 45 1.34 -5.10 10.53
C GLY A 45 0.08 -5.92 10.32
N ALA A 46 -0.59 -5.76 9.17
CA ALA A 46 -1.76 -6.53 8.80
C ALA A 46 -1.42 -8.03 8.67
N VAL A 47 -0.30 -8.37 8.02
CA VAL A 47 0.19 -9.75 7.90
C VAL A 47 0.49 -10.36 9.27
N LEU A 48 1.11 -9.61 10.18
CA LEU A 48 1.39 -10.07 11.53
C LEU A 48 0.09 -10.38 12.30
N ARG A 49 -0.89 -9.48 12.25
CA ARG A 49 -2.18 -9.67 12.93
C ARG A 49 -2.98 -10.81 12.32
N ALA A 50 -3.00 -10.95 11.00
CA ALA A 50 -3.69 -12.04 10.33
C ALA A 50 -3.15 -13.42 10.76
N LYS A 51 -1.83 -13.54 10.96
CA LYS A 51 -1.20 -14.76 11.49
C LYS A 51 -1.58 -15.02 12.95
N LEU A 52 -1.59 -13.98 13.79
CA LEU A 52 -1.92 -14.09 15.21
C LEU A 52 -3.39 -14.48 15.42
N GLU A 53 -4.28 -13.88 14.63
CA GLU A 53 -5.73 -14.06 14.72
C GLU A 53 -6.22 -15.24 13.86
N GLN A 54 -5.33 -15.90 13.11
CA GLN A 54 -5.64 -16.97 12.15
C GLN A 54 -6.79 -16.61 11.21
N SER A 55 -6.85 -15.35 10.80
CA SER A 55 -7.96 -14.75 10.08
C SER A 55 -7.44 -13.84 8.96
N PRO A 56 -8.06 -13.82 7.77
CA PRO A 56 -7.68 -12.89 6.71
C PRO A 56 -8.14 -11.46 6.99
N GLN A 57 -9.07 -11.26 7.93
CA GLN A 57 -9.74 -9.97 8.18
C GLN A 57 -8.78 -8.77 8.36
N PRO A 58 -7.63 -8.88 9.05
CA PRO A 58 -6.70 -7.75 9.15
C PRO A 58 -6.12 -7.31 7.80
N LEU A 59 -5.92 -8.24 6.87
CA LEU A 59 -5.46 -7.94 5.50
C LEU A 59 -6.55 -7.20 4.72
N ASP A 60 -7.79 -7.71 4.79
CA ASP A 60 -8.95 -7.12 4.10
C ASP A 60 -9.18 -5.69 4.61
N GLN A 61 -9.19 -5.50 5.92
CA GLN A 61 -9.37 -4.19 6.55
C GLN A 61 -8.29 -3.19 6.13
N PHE A 62 -7.02 -3.63 6.07
CA PHE A 62 -5.94 -2.76 5.63
C PHE A 62 -6.07 -2.41 4.15
N ALA A 63 -6.37 -3.39 3.29
CA ALA A 63 -6.53 -3.16 1.86
C ALA A 63 -7.67 -2.18 1.56
N GLU A 64 -8.83 -2.38 2.19
CA GLU A 64 -9.99 -1.48 2.07
C GLU A 64 -9.65 -0.06 2.53
N GLY A 65 -9.03 0.07 3.71
CA GLY A 65 -8.64 1.37 4.27
C GLY A 65 -7.61 2.10 3.41
N PHE A 66 -6.62 1.39 2.87
CA PHE A 66 -5.63 1.95 1.97
C PHE A 66 -6.27 2.45 0.66
N MET A 67 -7.14 1.65 0.04
CA MET A 67 -7.82 2.05 -1.20
C MET A 67 -8.73 3.28 -0.99
N ALA A 68 -9.41 3.36 0.16
CA ALA A 68 -10.19 4.54 0.53
C ALA A 68 -9.30 5.78 0.70
N LEU A 69 -8.17 5.66 1.40
CA LEU A 69 -7.22 6.76 1.61
C LEU A 69 -6.70 7.32 0.28
N VAL A 70 -6.19 6.45 -0.60
CA VAL A 70 -5.57 6.90 -1.86
C VAL A 70 -6.57 7.58 -2.80
N ARG A 71 -7.84 7.18 -2.76
CA ARG A 71 -8.92 7.82 -3.55
C ARG A 71 -9.44 9.12 -2.94
N SER A 72 -9.15 9.40 -1.67
CA SER A 72 -9.69 10.56 -0.94
C SER A 72 -8.67 11.65 -0.64
N CYS A 73 -7.39 11.45 -1.00
CA CYS A 73 -6.34 12.47 -0.93
C CYS A 73 -6.56 13.64 -1.89
#